data_AF-A0A7C1U9P4-F1
#
_entry.id   AF-A0A7C1U9P4-F1
#
_cell.length_a   1.000
_cell.length_b   1.000
_cell.length_c   1.000
_cell.angle_alpha   90.00
_cell.angle_beta   90.00
_cell.angle_gamma   90.00
#
_symmetry.space_group_name_H-M   'P 1'
#
loop_
_entity.id
_entity.type
_entity.pdbx_description
1 polymer ?
#
loop_
_entity_poly.entity_id
_entity_poly.type
_entity_poly.pdbx_seq_one_letter_code
_entity_poly.pdbx_strand_id
1 'polypeptide(L)' 'SGYIEQPLKMELEGNFSSFYSFLLELEKLPRIMKIRELDLDKHREMEGQIAADFIVSIFFQNVTG' A
#
# COMPACT_ATOMS: atom_id res chain seq x y z
N SER A 1 -6.69 -11.51 -23.40
CA SER A 1 -5.79 -10.41 -23.01
C SER A 1 -5.86 -10.27 -21.51
N GLY A 2 -4.78 -10.59 -20.79
CA GLY A 2 -4.75 -10.61 -19.32
C GLY A 2 -3.95 -9.43 -18.76
N TYR A 3 -4.06 -9.20 -17.45
CA TYR A 3 -3.20 -8.29 -16.71
C TYR A 3 -2.09 -9.09 -16.02
N ILE A 4 -0.90 -8.49 -15.91
CA ILE A 4 0.17 -9.02 -15.06
C ILE A 4 0.11 -8.27 -13.72
N GLU A 5 0.08 -9.01 -12.63
CA GLU A 5 0.08 -8.47 -11.26
C GLU A 5 1.49 -8.53 -10.67
N GLN A 6 1.99 -7.40 -10.18
CA GLN A 6 3.22 -7.32 -9.40
C GLN A 6 2.88 -6.95 -7.94
N PRO A 7 2.94 -7.91 -7.00
CA PRO A 7 2.75 -7.64 -5.59
C PRO A 7 4.04 -7.09 -4.96
N LEU A 8 3.90 -6.05 -4.14
CA LEU A 8 4.96 -5.47 -3.33
C LEU A 8 4.55 -5.55 -1.86
N LYS A 9 5.32 -6.25 -1.04
CA LYS A 9 5.13 -6.23 0.42
C LYS A 9 5.72 -4.93 0.97
N MET A 10 4.93 -4.24 1.78
CA MET A 10 5.26 -2.96 2.39
C MET A 10 5.14 -3.08 3.92
N GLU A 11 6.11 -2.52 4.63
CA GLU A 11 6.10 -2.38 6.08
C GLU A 11 6.34 -0.89 6.38
N LEU A 12 5.44 -0.25 7.13
CA LEU A 12 5.48 1.17 7.45
C LEU A 12 5.30 1.37 8.96
N GLU A 13 6.25 2.04 9.60
CA GLU A 13 6.16 2.46 10.99
C GLU A 13 6.13 4.00 11.06
N GLY A 14 5.23 4.54 11.88
CA GLY A 14 5.11 5.99 12.02
C GLY A 14 3.81 6.41 12.69
N ASN A 15 3.39 7.66 12.52
CA ASN A 15 2.08 8.09 13.01
C ASN A 15 0.98 7.85 11.97
N PHE A 16 -0.27 7.81 12.43
CA PHE A 16 -1.44 7.57 11.56
C PHE A 16 -1.56 8.58 10.41
N SER A 17 -1.29 9.87 10.68
CA SER A 17 -1.36 10.91 9.65
C SER A 17 -0.37 10.68 8.52
N SER A 18 0.85 10.22 8.84
CA SER A 18 1.88 9.91 7.85
C SER A 18 1.50 8.70 6.98
N PHE A 19 0.94 7.64 7.56
CA PHE A 19 0.41 6.51 6.80
C PHE A 19 -0.73 6.93 5.87
N TYR A 20 -1.66 7.76 6.36
CA TYR A 20 -2.75 8.29 5.54
C TYR A 20 -2.22 9.15 4.38
N SER A 21 -1.25 10.03 4.63
CA SER A 21 -0.59 10.79 3.56
C SER A 21 0.09 9.90 2.52
N PHE A 22 0.73 8.80 2.94
CA PHE A 22 1.29 7.83 2.00
C PHE A 22 0.22 7.24 1.07
N LEU A 23 -0.94 6.85 1.61
CA LEU A 23 -2.05 6.34 0.79
C LEU A 23 -2.56 7.37 -0.22
N LEU A 24 -2.64 8.64 0.16
CA LEU A 24 -3.03 9.72 -0.75
C LEU A 24 -2.02 9.93 -1.88
N GLU A 25 -0.72 9.87 -1.60
CA GLU A 25 0.30 9.98 -2.65
C GLU A 25 0.29 8.74 -3.56
N LEU A 26 0.02 7.57 -3.01
CA LEU A 26 -0.14 6.34 -3.79
C LEU A 26 -1.33 6.47 -4.76
N GLU A 27 -2.47 7.00 -4.30
CA GLU A 27 -3.67 7.20 -5.14
C GLU A 27 -3.43 8.12 -6.34
N LYS A 28 -2.48 9.07 -6.25
CA LYS A 28 -2.15 9.98 -7.37
C LYS A 28 -1.36 9.32 -8.49
N LEU A 29 -0.80 8.13 -8.28
CA LEU A 29 -0.02 7.45 -9.32
C LEU A 29 -0.94 6.96 -10.44
N PRO A 30 -0.61 7.20 -11.73
CA PRO A 30 -1.46 6.83 -12.86
C PRO A 30 -1.35 5.34 -13.21
N ARG A 31 -1.61 4.47 -12.23
CA ARG A 31 -1.55 3.01 -12.33
C ARG A 31 -2.74 2.39 -11.61
N ILE A 32 -3.22 1.26 -12.12
CA ILE A 32 -4.21 0.46 -11.42
C ILE A 32 -3.48 -0.28 -10.30
N MET A 33 -3.88 0.00 -9.06
CA MET A 33 -3.29 -0.61 -7.87
C MET A 33 -4.38 -1.14 -6.93
N LYS A 34 -4.03 -2.15 -6.14
CA LYS A 34 -4.91 -2.72 -5.11
C LYS A 34 -4.10 -3.01 -3.85
N ILE A 35 -4.56 -2.46 -2.72
CA ILE A 35 -4.04 -2.83 -1.41
C ILE A 35 -4.71 -4.13 -0.97
N ARG A 36 -3.91 -5.08 -0.47
CA ARG A 36 -4.32 -6.39 0.02
C ARG A 36 -3.66 -6.64 1.37
N GLU A 37 -4.28 -7.50 2.18
CA GLU A 37 -3.68 -8.00 3.42
C GLU A 37 -3.19 -6.87 4.33
N LEU A 38 -3.96 -5.77 4.44
CA LEU A 38 -3.63 -4.66 5.32
C LEU A 38 -3.85 -5.08 6.77
N ASP A 39 -2.76 -5.18 7.50
CA ASP A 39 -2.70 -5.22 8.95
C ASP A 39 -2.24 -3.86 9.47
N LEU A 40 -2.91 -3.37 10.50
CA LEU A 40 -2.62 -2.07 11.11
C LEU A 40 -2.65 -2.24 12.63
N ASP A 41 -1.48 -2.21 13.24
CA ASP A 41 -1.33 -2.26 14.68
C ASP A 41 -1.15 -0.86 15.26
N LYS A 42 -1.84 -0.59 16.37
CA LYS A 42 -1.64 0.61 17.18
C LYS A 42 -0.65 0.25 18.28
N HIS A 43 0.52 0.88 18.27
CA HIS A 43 1.48 0.70 19.35
C HIS A 43 0.86 1.13 20.69
N ARG A 44 0.66 0.16 21.59
CA ARG A 44 0.03 0.40 22.90
C ARG A 44 0.91 1.19 23.86
N GLU A 45 2.22 1.12 23.66
CA GLU A 45 3.22 1.78 24.50
C GLU A 45 3.59 3.18 24.00
N MET A 46 3.36 3.46 22.71
CA MET A 46 3.71 4.73 22.07
C MET A 46 2.46 5.34 21.44
N GLU A 47 1.78 6.18 22.22
CA GLU A 47 0.54 6.81 21.79
C GLU A 47 0.73 7.59 20.48
N GLY A 48 -0.12 7.29 19.49
CA GLY A 48 -0.09 7.93 18.17
C GLY A 48 0.81 7.25 17.14
N GLN A 49 1.57 6.21 17.51
CA GLN A 49 2.31 5.38 16.56
C GLN A 49 1.50 4.17 16.08
N ILE A 50 1.76 3.78 14.85
CA ILE A 50 1.21 2.62 14.16
C ILE A 50 2.31 1.87 13.42
N ALA A 51 2.09 0.57 13.26
CA ALA A 51 2.79 -0.28 12.30
C ALA A 51 1.76 -0.77 11.28
N ALA A 52 2.07 -0.65 10.00
CA ALA A 52 1.23 -1.12 8.91
C ALA A 52 2.00 -2.10 8.04
N ASP A 53 1.43 -3.28 7.86
CA ASP A 53 1.92 -4.33 6.98
C ASP A 53 0.87 -4.58 5.91
N PHE A 54 1.24 -4.47 4.63
CA PHE A 54 0.29 -4.67 3.53
C PHE A 54 0.98 -5.04 2.24
N ILE A 55 0.19 -5.52 1.28
CA ILE A 55 0.63 -5.80 -0.08
C ILE A 55 0.00 -4.78 -1.02
N VAL A 56 0.84 -4.07 -1.79
CA VAL A 56 0.39 -3.26 -2.93
C VAL A 56 0.56 -4.08 -4.19
N SER A 57 -0.56 -4.42 -4.84
CA SER A 57 -0.56 -5.09 -6.13
C SER A 57 -0.70 -4.07 -7.26
N ILE A 58 0.27 -4.02 -8.15
CA ILE A 58 0.27 -3.14 -9.33
C ILE A 58 -0.12 -3.96 -10.57
N PHE A 59 -1.09 -3.50 -11.33
CA PHE A 59 -1.57 -4.17 -12.54
C PHE A 59 -1.00 -3.52 -13.79
N PHE A 60 -0.38 -4.34 -14.63
CA PHE A 60 0.14 -3.94 -15.94
C PHE A 60 -0.74 -4.57 -17.03
N GLN A 61 -1.19 -3.76 -17.98
CA GLN A 61 -1.78 -4.29 -19.20
C GLN A 61 -0.69 -5.01 -19.98
N ASN A 62 -0.96 -6.25 -20.39
CA ASN A 62 -0.07 -6.94 -21.32
C ASN A 62 -0.25 -6.27 -22.69
N VAL A 63 0.60 -5.29 -23.01
CA VAL A 63 0.62 -4.67 -24.33
C VAL A 63 1.32 -5.66 -25.26
N THR A 64 0.58 -6.67 -25.72
CA THR A 64 0.99 -7.43 -26.91
C THR A 64 0.90 -6.46 -28.09
N GLY A 65 2.04 -5.83 -28.41
CA GLY A 65 2.23 -5.12 -29.67
C GLY A 65 2.28 -6.09 -30.85
#